data_AF-A0A2E6WCB7-F1
#
_entry.id   AF-A0A2E6WCB7-F1
#
_cell.length_a   1.000
_cell.length_b   1.000
_cell.length_c   1.000
_cell.angle_alpha   90.00
_cell.angle_beta   90.00
_cell.angle_gamma   90.00
#
_symmetry.space_group_name_H-M   'P 1'
#
loop_
_entity.id
_entity.type
_entity.pdbx_description
1 polymer ?
#
loop_
_entity_poly.entity_id
_entity_poly.type
_entity_poly.pdbx_seq_one_letter_code
_entity_poly.pdbx_strand_id
1 'polypeptide(L)'
;MNIKKLTASLCVCMTLMVTAVSNAGEQLKVFILAGQSNMVGHARAHTIATLYASDSPRDRALLNLVIKDDDISREELESQLEAARRLDQLTGGISNSKVKDLDDGPEKTALEKKVEGLRSAHQAYKDRISAACVVSDRVYINSIADRNKKAGKLAIGFGADPSKIGPEYSFGLSIAEKVSGPILLIKTSWGGKSINYNFRPPSSGEYRLNEKELASDRVGEIRENAGLNYRLMNEAVKEVLANLKDHHPAYDEQAGYKVSGFVWFQGFNDQFSPEFRDGYESNMVNFIKDVRKEYGVPEMPFVIGVLGTGRTADKVNQNAVSLAQRAAAKSTDFHGRVRSVESYLDYSNYSHAVFEKGWPEHFYEWDTVGSDRPYHYLGSGAFFVRLGDSFAKAMHECMSK
;
A
#
# COMPACT_ATOMS: atom_id res chain seq x y z
N MET A 1 -67.26 -30.50 28.21
CA MET A 1 -65.87 -30.94 27.92
C MET A 1 -65.35 -30.11 26.75
N ASN A 2 -64.11 -29.63 26.85
CA ASN A 2 -63.33 -28.81 25.90
C ASN A 2 -63.55 -27.29 25.86
N ILE A 3 -62.88 -26.61 26.80
CA ILE A 3 -62.41 -25.23 26.71
C ILE A 3 -61.30 -25.18 25.63
N LYS A 4 -61.55 -24.49 24.51
CA LYS A 4 -60.52 -24.22 23.49
C LYS A 4 -59.66 -23.03 23.97
N LYS A 5 -58.37 -23.30 24.18
CA LYS A 5 -57.34 -22.28 24.44
C LYS A 5 -57.12 -21.44 23.17
N LEU A 6 -57.27 -20.13 23.30
CA LEU A 6 -56.90 -19.15 22.29
C LEU A 6 -55.41 -18.81 22.51
N THR A 7 -54.51 -19.37 21.71
CA THR A 7 -53.10 -18.95 21.70
C THR A 7 -52.96 -17.71 20.84
N ALA A 8 -52.78 -16.56 21.49
CA ALA A 8 -52.34 -15.32 20.84
C ALA A 8 -50.88 -15.47 20.43
N SER A 9 -50.61 -15.43 19.13
CA SER A 9 -49.24 -15.40 18.59
C SER A 9 -48.75 -13.96 18.61
N LEU A 10 -47.89 -13.63 19.57
CA LEU A 10 -47.25 -12.32 19.68
C LEU A 10 -46.08 -12.29 18.69
N CYS A 11 -46.29 -11.68 17.52
CA CYS A 11 -45.25 -11.46 16.53
C CYS A 11 -44.32 -10.34 17.04
N VAL A 12 -43.21 -10.73 17.67
CA VAL A 12 -42.14 -9.79 18.07
C VAL A 12 -41.35 -9.44 16.81
N CYS A 13 -41.71 -8.33 16.16
CA CYS A 13 -40.86 -7.69 15.17
C CYS A 13 -39.62 -7.12 15.87
N MET A 14 -38.54 -7.89 15.87
CA MET A 14 -37.22 -7.45 16.31
C MET A 14 -36.65 -6.53 15.22
N THR A 15 -36.99 -5.24 15.28
CA THR A 15 -36.33 -4.20 14.49
C THR A 15 -34.85 -4.17 14.86
N LEU A 16 -33.98 -4.69 14.00
CA LEU A 16 -32.56 -4.35 14.02
C LEU A 16 -32.45 -2.84 13.79
N MET A 17 -32.27 -2.07 14.87
CA MET A 17 -31.68 -0.75 14.74
C MET A 17 -30.24 -0.96 14.29
N VAL A 18 -30.00 -0.73 12.99
CA VAL A 18 -28.66 -0.39 12.52
C VAL A 18 -28.36 0.96 13.18
N THR A 19 -27.68 0.94 14.33
CA THR A 19 -27.10 2.16 14.88
C THR A 19 -26.04 2.61 13.91
N ALA A 20 -26.42 3.49 12.97
CA ALA A 20 -25.46 4.37 12.33
C ALA A 20 -24.73 5.06 13.49
N VAL A 21 -23.48 4.69 13.72
CA VAL A 21 -22.64 5.35 14.72
C VAL A 21 -22.59 6.80 14.30
N SER A 22 -23.32 7.64 15.04
CA SER A 22 -23.32 9.08 14.83
C SER A 22 -21.94 9.57 15.23
N ASN A 23 -21.05 9.73 14.25
CA ASN A 23 -19.76 10.41 14.41
C ASN A 23 -19.93 11.93 14.59
N ALA A 24 -21.17 12.42 14.77
CA ALA A 24 -21.44 13.83 14.99
C ALA A 24 -20.64 14.32 16.22
N GLY A 25 -19.80 15.33 16.00
CA GLY A 25 -18.94 15.92 17.03
C GLY A 25 -17.51 15.39 17.13
N GLU A 26 -17.11 14.32 16.44
CA GLU A 26 -15.69 13.89 16.42
C GLU A 26 -14.91 14.55 15.28
N GLN A 27 -13.73 15.10 15.60
CA GLN A 27 -12.86 15.72 14.59
C GLN A 27 -12.42 14.71 13.53
N LEU A 28 -12.37 15.15 12.27
CA LEU A 28 -11.80 14.37 11.17
C LEU A 28 -10.30 14.17 11.37
N LYS A 29 -9.86 12.92 11.42
CA LYS A 29 -8.45 12.56 11.51
C LYS A 29 -7.88 12.42 10.11
N VAL A 30 -6.95 13.31 9.76
CA VAL A 30 -6.27 13.31 8.46
C VAL A 30 -4.90 12.66 8.60
N PHE A 31 -4.61 11.63 7.81
CA PHE A 31 -3.28 11.02 7.71
C PHE A 31 -2.70 11.24 6.32
N ILE A 32 -1.46 11.72 6.25
CA ILE A 32 -0.76 11.95 4.99
C ILE A 32 0.18 10.77 4.72
N LEU A 33 0.09 10.19 3.52
CA LEU A 33 0.96 9.11 3.06
C LEU A 33 1.76 9.62 1.86
N ALA A 34 3.08 9.67 1.95
CA ALA A 34 3.91 10.16 0.86
C ALA A 34 5.13 9.27 0.59
N GLY A 35 5.64 9.34 -0.64
CA GLY A 35 6.84 8.62 -1.00
C GLY A 35 6.98 8.38 -2.51
N GLN A 36 7.76 7.35 -2.85
CA GLN A 36 8.01 6.97 -4.25
C GLN A 36 7.19 5.75 -4.68
N SER A 37 7.61 5.01 -5.72
CA SER A 37 6.94 3.81 -6.26
C SER A 37 6.49 2.78 -5.21
N ASN A 38 7.25 2.57 -4.13
CA ASN A 38 6.81 1.67 -3.06
C ASN A 38 5.60 2.20 -2.27
N MET A 39 5.46 3.53 -2.11
CA MET A 39 4.22 4.13 -1.61
C MET A 39 3.12 4.12 -2.69
N VAL A 40 3.47 4.27 -3.97
CA VAL A 40 2.50 4.19 -5.10
C VAL A 40 1.71 2.90 -5.03
N GLY A 41 2.35 1.78 -4.71
CA GLY A 41 1.66 0.50 -4.52
C GLY A 41 1.46 -0.25 -5.82
N HIS A 42 2.15 -1.39 -5.94
CA HIS A 42 2.25 -2.14 -7.19
C HIS A 42 1.57 -3.52 -7.13
N ALA A 43 0.95 -3.86 -6.01
CA ALA A 43 0.34 -5.18 -5.84
C ALA A 43 -1.07 -5.24 -6.43
N ARG A 44 -1.29 -6.15 -7.37
CA ARG A 44 -2.65 -6.53 -7.78
C ARG A 44 -3.41 -7.11 -6.58
N ALA A 45 -4.65 -6.68 -6.39
CA ALA A 45 -5.45 -7.00 -5.22
C ALA A 45 -5.56 -8.51 -4.94
N HIS A 46 -5.72 -9.34 -5.97
CA HIS A 46 -5.86 -10.79 -5.78
C HIS A 46 -4.65 -11.45 -5.09
N THR A 47 -3.46 -10.86 -5.19
CA THR A 47 -2.25 -11.41 -4.54
C THR A 47 -2.28 -11.30 -3.01
N ILE A 48 -3.25 -10.59 -2.42
CA ILE A 48 -3.55 -10.59 -0.98
C ILE A 48 -3.82 -12.02 -0.49
N ALA A 49 -4.44 -12.87 -1.33
CA ALA A 49 -4.72 -14.26 -0.98
C ALA A 49 -3.47 -15.04 -0.57
N THR A 50 -2.26 -14.61 -0.95
CA THR A 50 -1.00 -15.19 -0.47
C THR A 50 -0.88 -15.21 1.06
N LEU A 51 -1.61 -14.36 1.79
CA LEU A 51 -1.68 -14.43 3.26
C LEU A 51 -2.24 -15.76 3.77
N TYR A 52 -3.11 -16.44 3.02
CA TYR A 52 -3.66 -17.75 3.41
C TYR A 52 -2.58 -18.85 3.50
N ALA A 53 -1.42 -18.66 2.85
CA ALA A 53 -0.29 -19.57 2.97
C ALA A 53 0.42 -19.53 4.34
N SER A 54 0.00 -18.64 5.25
CA SER A 54 0.58 -18.47 6.58
C SER A 54 -0.39 -18.87 7.68
N ASP A 55 0.11 -19.59 8.69
CA ASP A 55 -0.65 -19.95 9.90
C ASP A 55 -0.53 -18.89 11.02
N SER A 56 0.18 -17.80 10.75
CA SER A 56 0.41 -16.74 11.72
C SER A 56 -0.92 -16.12 12.18
N PRO A 57 -1.14 -15.95 13.51
CA PRO A 57 -2.29 -15.22 14.02
C PRO A 57 -2.44 -13.82 13.43
N ARG A 58 -1.30 -13.16 13.12
CA ARG A 58 -1.29 -11.84 12.48
C ARG A 58 -1.91 -11.90 11.09
N ASP A 59 -1.51 -12.86 10.26
CA ASP A 59 -1.99 -12.95 8.88
C ASP A 59 -3.47 -13.34 8.84
N ARG A 60 -3.94 -14.19 9.76
CA ARG A 60 -5.38 -14.47 9.95
C ARG A 60 -6.17 -13.22 10.32
N ALA A 61 -5.67 -12.42 11.26
CA ALA A 61 -6.31 -11.16 11.62
C ALA A 61 -6.35 -10.17 10.45
N LEU A 62 -5.27 -10.11 9.65
CA LEU A 62 -5.21 -9.27 8.47
C LEU A 62 -6.18 -9.74 7.37
N LEU A 63 -6.32 -11.03 7.15
CA LEU A 63 -7.32 -11.58 6.22
C LEU A 63 -8.74 -11.17 6.61
N ASN A 64 -9.12 -11.34 7.88
CA ASN A 64 -10.42 -10.91 8.41
C ASN A 64 -10.65 -9.39 8.25
N LEU A 65 -9.57 -8.61 8.28
CA LEU A 65 -9.62 -7.16 8.13
C LEU A 65 -9.84 -6.72 6.67
N VAL A 66 -9.29 -7.46 5.70
CA VAL A 66 -9.19 -7.00 4.30
C VAL A 66 -10.00 -7.81 3.28
N ILE A 67 -10.51 -8.99 3.64
CA ILE A 67 -11.35 -9.88 2.82
C ILE A 67 -12.68 -10.14 3.54
N LYS A 68 -13.80 -10.00 2.82
CA LYS A 68 -15.18 -10.29 3.25
C LYS A 68 -15.78 -11.42 2.39
N ASP A 69 -15.18 -12.60 2.47
CA ASP A 69 -15.68 -13.84 1.87
C ASP A 69 -15.08 -15.01 2.69
N ASP A 70 -15.94 -15.69 3.45
CA ASP A 70 -15.55 -16.78 4.34
C ASP A 70 -15.22 -18.08 3.58
N ASP A 71 -15.61 -18.17 2.31
CA ASP A 71 -15.36 -19.33 1.47
C ASP A 71 -13.95 -19.30 0.85
N ILE A 72 -13.24 -18.16 0.88
CA ILE A 72 -11.84 -18.08 0.45
C ILE A 72 -10.95 -18.67 1.55
N SER A 73 -10.14 -19.66 1.20
CA SER A 73 -9.34 -20.42 2.14
C SER A 73 -7.93 -20.74 1.64
N ARG A 74 -7.10 -21.34 2.50
CA ARG A 74 -5.80 -21.92 2.10
C ARG A 74 -5.97 -23.01 1.05
N GLU A 75 -6.96 -23.88 1.20
CA GLU A 75 -7.22 -24.97 0.25
C GLU A 75 -7.51 -24.42 -1.14
N GLU A 76 -8.28 -23.33 -1.23
CA GLU A 76 -8.58 -22.68 -2.50
C GLU A 76 -7.33 -22.03 -3.14
N LEU A 77 -6.48 -21.37 -2.35
CA LEU A 77 -5.19 -20.87 -2.83
C LEU A 77 -4.30 -22.00 -3.36
N GLU A 78 -4.20 -23.11 -2.63
CA GLU A 78 -3.37 -24.26 -3.00
C GLU A 78 -3.88 -24.93 -4.28
N SER A 79 -5.20 -25.11 -4.40
CA SER A 79 -5.85 -25.62 -5.60
C SER A 79 -5.60 -24.70 -6.81
N GLN A 80 -5.72 -23.39 -6.63
CA GLN A 80 -5.41 -22.42 -7.68
C GLN A 80 -3.94 -22.49 -8.11
N LEU A 81 -3.00 -22.62 -7.16
CA LEU A 81 -1.58 -22.75 -7.47
C LEU A 81 -1.27 -24.04 -8.24
N GLU A 82 -1.97 -25.13 -7.96
CA GLU A 82 -1.86 -26.37 -8.75
C GLU A 82 -2.37 -26.18 -10.18
N ALA A 83 -3.55 -25.58 -10.32
CA ALA A 83 -4.12 -25.24 -11.62
C ALA A 83 -3.20 -24.31 -12.43
N ALA A 84 -2.59 -23.32 -11.76
CA ALA A 84 -1.65 -22.38 -12.35
C ALA A 84 -0.37 -23.08 -12.84
N ARG A 85 0.23 -23.96 -12.03
CA ARG A 85 1.38 -24.79 -12.45
C ARG A 85 1.05 -25.67 -13.65
N ARG A 86 -0.15 -26.26 -13.68
CA ARG A 86 -0.62 -27.04 -14.83
C ARG A 86 -0.75 -26.18 -16.07
N LEU A 87 -1.23 -24.95 -15.92
CA LEU A 87 -1.34 -24.00 -17.02
C LEU A 87 0.04 -23.63 -17.56
N ASP A 88 1.00 -23.32 -16.68
CA ASP A 88 2.40 -23.08 -17.06
C ASP A 88 3.02 -24.27 -17.81
N GLN A 89 2.78 -25.50 -17.34
CA GLN A 89 3.24 -26.72 -18.02
C GLN A 89 2.65 -26.90 -19.41
N LEU A 90 1.39 -26.52 -19.63
CA LEU A 90 0.71 -26.61 -20.92
C LEU A 90 1.13 -25.49 -21.87
N THR A 91 1.40 -24.29 -21.36
CA THR A 91 1.72 -23.13 -22.20
C THR A 91 3.20 -22.93 -22.44
N GLY A 92 4.08 -23.39 -21.53
CA GLY A 92 5.48 -22.95 -21.50
C GLY A 92 5.64 -21.58 -20.82
N GLY A 93 4.77 -21.27 -19.85
CA GLY A 93 4.79 -19.99 -19.14
C GLY A 93 4.28 -18.82 -19.98
N ILE A 94 4.86 -17.63 -19.76
CA ILE A 94 4.41 -16.35 -20.36
C ILE A 94 4.56 -16.31 -21.88
N SER A 95 5.56 -17.00 -22.42
CA SER A 95 5.86 -16.97 -23.85
C SER A 95 4.81 -17.70 -24.69
N ASN A 96 4.03 -18.59 -24.06
CA ASN A 96 3.17 -19.58 -24.70
C ASN A 96 3.92 -20.48 -25.71
N SER A 97 5.22 -20.72 -25.51
CA SER A 97 6.05 -21.48 -26.46
C SER A 97 5.45 -22.84 -26.80
N LYS A 98 5.02 -23.63 -25.82
CA LYS A 98 4.50 -24.99 -26.07
C LYS A 98 3.22 -25.02 -26.90
N VAL A 99 2.41 -23.96 -26.88
CA VAL A 99 1.22 -23.86 -27.74
C VAL A 99 1.62 -23.35 -29.14
N LYS A 100 2.55 -22.39 -29.20
CA LYS A 100 3.01 -21.79 -30.45
C LYS A 100 3.84 -22.74 -31.31
N ASP A 101 4.60 -23.62 -30.66
CA ASP A 101 5.51 -24.58 -31.31
C ASP A 101 4.77 -25.80 -31.89
N LEU A 102 3.46 -25.94 -31.63
CA LEU A 102 2.63 -26.97 -32.24
C LEU A 102 2.17 -26.56 -33.65
N ASP A 103 2.24 -27.53 -34.57
CA ASP A 103 1.66 -27.44 -35.91
C ASP A 103 0.13 -27.27 -35.83
N ASP A 104 -0.43 -26.56 -36.81
CA ASP A 104 -1.87 -26.37 -36.88
C ASP A 104 -2.58 -27.71 -37.11
N GLY A 105 -3.57 -28.01 -36.25
CA GLY A 105 -4.31 -29.26 -36.31
C GLY A 105 -5.22 -29.50 -35.12
N PRO A 106 -5.87 -30.68 -35.05
CA PRO A 106 -6.80 -31.03 -33.99
C PRO A 106 -6.18 -31.01 -32.59
N GLU A 107 -4.90 -31.39 -32.47
CA GLU A 107 -4.16 -31.40 -31.20
C GLU A 107 -3.98 -29.97 -30.66
N LYS A 108 -3.46 -29.06 -31.48
CA LYS A 108 -3.31 -27.64 -31.12
C LYS A 108 -4.65 -27.02 -30.75
N THR A 109 -5.69 -27.24 -31.54
CA THR A 109 -7.05 -26.74 -31.28
C THR A 109 -7.57 -27.23 -29.93
N ALA A 110 -7.37 -28.51 -29.60
CA ALA A 110 -7.78 -29.09 -28.33
C ALA A 110 -6.99 -28.51 -27.14
N LEU A 111 -5.67 -28.31 -27.31
CA LEU A 111 -4.82 -27.69 -26.31
C LEU A 111 -5.22 -26.23 -26.06
N GLU A 112 -5.43 -25.44 -27.11
CA GLU A 112 -5.86 -24.04 -27.03
C GLU A 112 -7.17 -23.92 -26.27
N LYS A 113 -8.18 -24.75 -26.59
CA LYS A 113 -9.46 -24.77 -25.87
C LYS A 113 -9.26 -25.09 -24.38
N LYS A 114 -8.38 -26.04 -24.05
CA LYS A 114 -8.07 -26.41 -22.66
C LYS A 114 -7.35 -25.28 -21.91
N VAL A 115 -6.35 -24.66 -22.54
CA VAL A 115 -5.62 -23.51 -22.00
C VAL A 115 -6.55 -22.35 -21.74
N GLU A 116 -7.47 -22.06 -22.67
CA GLU A 116 -8.44 -20.97 -22.53
C GLU A 116 -9.39 -21.20 -21.34
N GLY A 117 -9.89 -22.42 -21.15
CA GLY A 117 -10.70 -22.78 -19.98
C GLY A 117 -9.95 -22.58 -18.66
N LEU A 118 -8.68 -22.99 -18.59
CA LEU A 118 -7.83 -22.81 -17.41
C LEU A 118 -7.49 -21.34 -17.14
N ARG A 119 -7.24 -20.54 -18.19
CA ARG A 119 -7.03 -19.08 -18.07
C ARG A 119 -8.28 -18.40 -17.55
N SER A 120 -9.45 -18.75 -18.07
CA SER A 120 -10.74 -18.23 -17.62
C SER A 120 -10.97 -18.56 -16.15
N ALA A 121 -10.69 -19.78 -15.71
CA ALA A 121 -10.79 -20.18 -14.31
C ALA A 121 -9.82 -19.41 -13.40
N HIS A 122 -8.56 -19.26 -13.83
CA HIS A 122 -7.57 -18.46 -13.09
C HIS A 122 -7.99 -16.98 -13.00
N GLN A 123 -8.53 -16.40 -14.07
CA GLN A 123 -9.04 -15.03 -14.04
C GLN A 123 -10.24 -14.91 -13.10
N ALA A 124 -11.18 -15.86 -13.14
CA ALA A 124 -12.33 -15.88 -12.23
C ALA A 124 -11.91 -15.97 -10.76
N TYR A 125 -10.88 -16.76 -10.43
CA TYR A 125 -10.28 -16.76 -9.09
C TYR A 125 -9.79 -15.36 -8.69
N LYS A 126 -8.98 -14.71 -9.55
CA LYS A 126 -8.44 -13.37 -9.27
C LYS A 126 -9.53 -12.32 -9.08
N ASP A 127 -10.57 -12.37 -9.92
CA ASP A 127 -11.71 -11.48 -9.85
C ASP A 127 -12.49 -11.68 -8.54
N ARG A 128 -12.69 -12.94 -8.12
CA ARG A 128 -13.33 -13.28 -6.85
C ARG A 128 -12.57 -12.72 -5.66
N ILE A 129 -11.24 -12.93 -5.57
CA ILE A 129 -10.43 -12.37 -4.48
C ILE A 129 -10.53 -10.84 -4.46
N SER A 130 -10.45 -10.21 -5.64
CA SER A 130 -10.51 -8.75 -5.75
C SER A 130 -11.88 -8.19 -5.35
N ALA A 131 -12.97 -8.88 -5.71
CA ALA A 131 -14.33 -8.51 -5.34
C ALA A 131 -14.60 -8.70 -3.84
N ALA A 132 -13.95 -9.67 -3.20
CA ALA A 132 -14.05 -9.91 -1.76
C ALA A 132 -13.28 -8.87 -0.92
N CYS A 133 -12.45 -8.02 -1.53
CA CYS A 133 -11.70 -7.00 -0.79
C CYS A 133 -12.64 -5.96 -0.14
N VAL A 134 -12.38 -5.65 1.13
CA VAL A 134 -13.13 -4.68 1.93
C VAL A 134 -13.14 -3.28 1.32
N VAL A 135 -14.32 -2.67 1.30
CA VAL A 135 -14.52 -1.23 1.15
C VAL A 135 -14.80 -0.65 2.54
N SER A 136 -14.05 0.37 2.95
CA SER A 136 -14.20 0.99 4.26
C SER A 136 -15.48 1.81 4.38
N ASP A 137 -16.10 1.69 5.54
CA ASP A 137 -17.34 2.38 5.90
C ASP A 137 -17.08 3.84 6.30
N ARG A 138 -15.90 4.14 6.87
CA ARG A 138 -15.56 5.43 7.47
C ARG A 138 -14.18 5.99 7.16
N VAL A 139 -13.37 5.27 6.38
CA VAL A 139 -12.08 5.77 5.89
C VAL A 139 -12.27 6.19 4.44
N TYR A 140 -12.01 7.46 4.15
CA TYR A 140 -11.93 7.98 2.79
C TYR A 140 -10.48 8.26 2.44
N ILE A 141 -10.19 8.33 1.15
CA ILE A 141 -8.86 8.63 0.63
C ILE A 141 -8.97 9.58 -0.56
N ASN A 142 -8.06 10.55 -0.62
CA ASN A 142 -7.66 11.23 -1.85
C ASN A 142 -6.24 10.77 -2.20
N SER A 143 -6.03 10.26 -3.41
CA SER A 143 -4.76 9.63 -3.81
C SER A 143 -4.25 10.15 -5.14
N ILE A 144 -2.98 10.50 -5.16
CA ILE A 144 -2.12 10.59 -6.33
C ILE A 144 -1.10 9.46 -6.26
N ALA A 145 -1.26 8.48 -7.14
CA ALA A 145 -0.35 7.34 -7.31
C ALA A 145 0.12 7.33 -8.78
N ASP A 146 1.22 8.02 -9.04
CA ASP A 146 1.68 8.36 -10.40
C ASP A 146 0.57 9.06 -11.22
N ARG A 147 0.03 8.36 -12.22
CA ARG A 147 -1.04 8.85 -13.10
C ARG A 147 -2.43 8.48 -12.61
N ASN A 148 -2.54 7.54 -11.66
CA ASN A 148 -3.81 7.16 -11.07
C ASN A 148 -4.17 8.17 -9.98
N LYS A 149 -5.06 9.12 -10.31
CA LYS A 149 -5.60 10.12 -9.40
C LYS A 149 -7.06 9.82 -9.11
N LYS A 150 -7.40 9.59 -7.84
CA LYS A 150 -8.75 9.18 -7.44
C LYS A 150 -9.05 9.60 -6.00
N ALA A 151 -10.31 9.85 -5.71
CA ALA A 151 -10.82 10.00 -4.35
C ALA A 151 -12.06 9.12 -4.11
N GLY A 152 -12.34 8.79 -2.85
CA GLY A 152 -13.55 8.05 -2.45
C GLY A 152 -13.34 7.25 -1.16
N LYS A 153 -14.26 6.31 -0.89
CA LYS A 153 -14.08 5.33 0.19
C LYS A 153 -12.79 4.54 -0.04
N LEU A 154 -12.05 4.28 1.02
CA LEU A 154 -10.87 3.43 0.95
C LEU A 154 -11.29 2.01 0.53
N ALA A 155 -10.66 1.52 -0.52
CA ALA A 155 -10.88 0.21 -1.12
C ALA A 155 -9.61 -0.15 -1.91
N ILE A 156 -9.64 -1.23 -2.68
CA ILE A 156 -8.63 -1.45 -3.72
C ILE A 156 -8.69 -0.36 -4.81
N GLY A 157 -7.61 -0.23 -5.59
CA GLY A 157 -7.57 0.66 -6.76
C GLY A 157 -7.00 2.06 -6.52
N PHE A 158 -6.40 2.30 -5.34
CA PHE A 158 -5.61 3.50 -5.04
C PHE A 158 -4.09 3.27 -5.14
N GLY A 159 -3.69 2.14 -5.73
CA GLY A 159 -2.33 1.84 -6.17
C GLY A 159 -1.97 2.47 -7.51
N ALA A 160 -0.94 1.93 -8.19
CA ALA A 160 -0.47 2.42 -9.50
C ALA A 160 -1.53 2.40 -10.62
N ASP A 161 -2.54 1.54 -10.50
CA ASP A 161 -3.70 1.47 -11.40
C ASP A 161 -4.94 0.95 -10.62
N PRO A 162 -6.15 0.99 -11.20
CA PRO A 162 -7.38 0.59 -10.52
C PRO A 162 -7.45 -0.86 -10.01
N SER A 163 -6.54 -1.75 -10.44
CA SER A 163 -6.46 -3.14 -9.94
C SER A 163 -5.51 -3.31 -8.75
N LYS A 164 -4.78 -2.25 -8.38
CA LYS A 164 -3.66 -2.31 -7.45
C LYS A 164 -3.91 -1.65 -6.10
N ILE A 165 -3.14 -2.11 -5.13
CA ILE A 165 -3.01 -1.56 -3.79
C ILE A 165 -1.55 -1.22 -3.47
N GLY A 166 -1.37 -0.26 -2.58
CA GLY A 166 -0.15 -0.05 -1.82
C GLY A 166 -0.40 -0.22 -0.31
N PRO A 167 0.50 0.34 0.52
CA PRO A 167 0.34 0.25 1.97
C PRO A 167 -0.86 1.06 2.48
N GLU A 168 -1.44 1.98 1.69
CA GLU A 168 -2.60 2.78 2.08
C GLU A 168 -3.81 1.93 2.44
N TYR A 169 -3.97 0.79 1.75
CA TYR A 169 -5.17 -0.02 1.86
C TYR A 169 -5.31 -0.61 3.27
N SER A 170 -4.34 -1.41 3.72
CA SER A 170 -4.37 -1.95 5.07
C SER A 170 -4.02 -0.91 6.13
N PHE A 171 -3.20 0.12 5.83
CA PHE A 171 -2.97 1.21 6.78
C PHE A 171 -4.28 1.84 7.24
N GLY A 172 -5.13 2.23 6.30
CA GLY A 172 -6.40 2.88 6.62
C GLY A 172 -7.36 1.95 7.37
N LEU A 173 -7.46 0.68 6.97
CA LEU A 173 -8.29 -0.30 7.67
C LEU A 173 -7.77 -0.58 9.09
N SER A 174 -6.46 -0.78 9.26
CA SER A 174 -5.86 -1.07 10.57
C SER A 174 -5.82 0.13 11.50
N ILE A 175 -5.64 1.36 11.00
CA ILE A 175 -5.67 2.56 11.86
C ILE A 175 -7.10 2.84 12.32
N ALA A 176 -8.11 2.51 11.50
CA ALA A 176 -9.51 2.60 11.91
C ALA A 176 -9.75 1.76 13.19
N GLU A 177 -9.30 0.51 13.27
CA GLU A 177 -9.47 -0.29 14.50
C GLU A 177 -8.84 0.33 15.77
N LYS A 178 -7.95 1.32 15.62
CA LYS A 178 -7.19 1.93 16.71
C LYS A 178 -7.65 3.33 17.10
N VAL A 179 -8.48 3.98 16.27
CA VAL A 179 -8.92 5.36 16.51
C VAL A 179 -10.42 5.52 16.21
N SER A 180 -11.10 6.33 17.01
CA SER A 180 -12.50 6.70 16.77
C SER A 180 -12.63 7.75 15.65
N GLY A 181 -13.85 7.98 15.17
CA GLY A 181 -14.19 9.10 14.30
C GLY A 181 -13.94 8.91 12.81
N PRO A 182 -14.30 9.92 12.01
CA PRO A 182 -14.07 9.89 10.57
C PRO A 182 -12.57 10.01 10.26
N ILE A 183 -12.14 9.35 9.18
CA ILE A 183 -10.72 9.28 8.80
C ILE A 183 -10.57 9.63 7.32
N LEU A 184 -9.66 10.55 7.01
CA LEU A 184 -9.25 10.86 5.64
C LEU A 184 -7.76 10.55 5.45
N LEU A 185 -7.46 9.76 4.44
CA LEU A 185 -6.10 9.58 3.94
C LEU A 185 -5.84 10.55 2.79
N ILE A 186 -4.68 11.19 2.78
CA ILE A 186 -4.20 11.97 1.64
C ILE A 186 -2.89 11.34 1.18
N LYS A 187 -2.92 10.67 0.03
CA LYS A 187 -1.76 9.96 -0.53
C LYS A 187 -1.16 10.74 -1.69
N THR A 188 0.15 11.01 -1.62
CA THR A 188 0.90 11.70 -2.68
C THR A 188 2.19 10.94 -3.00
N SER A 189 2.21 10.23 -4.11
CA SER A 189 3.29 9.29 -4.42
C SER A 189 3.61 9.23 -5.91
N TRP A 190 4.90 9.16 -6.23
CA TRP A 190 5.40 9.14 -7.61
C TRP A 190 6.60 8.22 -7.78
N GLY A 191 6.63 7.41 -8.82
CA GLY A 191 7.75 6.55 -9.17
C GLY A 191 9.04 7.32 -9.42
N GLY A 192 10.16 6.70 -9.04
CA GLY A 192 11.49 7.17 -9.41
C GLY A 192 11.96 8.46 -8.72
N LYS A 193 11.42 8.81 -7.54
CA LYS A 193 11.74 10.07 -6.84
C LYS A 193 12.72 9.88 -5.69
N SER A 194 13.65 10.82 -5.52
CA SER A 194 14.59 10.86 -4.40
C SER A 194 14.23 11.95 -3.38
N ILE A 195 14.65 11.78 -2.12
CA ILE A 195 14.55 12.85 -1.13
C ILE A 195 15.65 13.90 -1.33
N ASN A 196 16.81 13.52 -1.88
CA ASN A 196 17.88 14.47 -2.11
C ASN A 196 17.55 15.51 -3.19
N TYR A 197 16.72 15.15 -4.19
CA TYR A 197 16.39 16.01 -5.33
C TYR A 197 14.89 16.32 -5.43
N ASN A 198 14.03 15.32 -5.64
CA ASN A 198 12.62 15.57 -5.97
C ASN A 198 11.79 16.06 -4.77
N PHE A 199 11.98 15.40 -3.62
CA PHE A 199 11.35 15.75 -2.34
C PHE A 199 12.28 16.55 -1.44
N ARG A 200 13.28 17.23 -2.04
CA ARG A 200 14.25 18.01 -1.28
C ARG A 200 13.54 19.04 -0.40
N PRO A 201 13.68 18.97 0.92
CA PRO A 201 13.02 19.92 1.81
C PRO A 201 13.71 21.29 1.72
N PRO A 202 12.96 22.40 1.77
CA PRO A 202 13.52 23.75 1.70
C PRO A 202 14.66 24.01 2.70
N SER A 203 14.59 23.48 3.92
CA SER A 203 15.62 23.67 4.94
C SER A 203 16.92 22.90 4.69
N SER A 204 16.96 21.99 3.70
CA SER A 204 18.21 21.39 3.21
C SER A 204 19.01 22.31 2.27
N GLY A 205 18.51 23.52 1.97
CA GLY A 205 19.16 24.47 1.08
C GLY A 205 19.12 24.03 -0.39
N GLU A 206 19.81 24.78 -1.25
CA GLU A 206 19.81 24.53 -2.70
C GLU A 206 20.39 23.16 -3.08
N TYR A 207 19.84 22.59 -4.17
CA TYR A 207 20.42 21.39 -4.76
C TYR A 207 21.78 21.70 -5.39
N ARG A 208 22.77 20.86 -5.07
CA ARG A 208 24.12 20.94 -5.63
C ARG A 208 24.18 20.06 -6.87
N LEU A 209 24.43 20.67 -8.02
CA LEU A 209 24.59 19.95 -9.28
C LEU A 209 25.93 19.20 -9.29
N ASN A 210 25.94 17.99 -9.84
CA ASN A 210 27.16 17.27 -10.14
C ASN A 210 27.79 17.76 -11.47
N GLU A 211 29.01 17.29 -11.78
CA GLU A 211 29.75 17.70 -12.98
C GLU A 211 28.97 17.48 -14.29
N LYS A 212 28.26 16.35 -14.40
CA LYS A 212 27.45 16.02 -15.58
C LYS A 212 26.26 16.96 -15.74
N GLU A 213 25.61 17.32 -14.63
CA GLU A 213 24.49 18.25 -14.61
C GLU A 213 24.95 19.68 -14.91
N LEU A 214 26.10 20.10 -14.39
CA LEU A 214 26.73 21.41 -14.70
C LEU A 214 27.12 21.54 -16.17
N ALA A 215 27.53 20.44 -16.80
CA ALA A 215 27.87 20.39 -18.22
C ALA A 215 26.64 20.32 -19.14
N SER A 216 25.42 20.20 -18.61
CA SER A 216 24.19 20.14 -19.41
C SER A 216 23.67 21.54 -19.74
N ASP A 217 23.02 21.65 -20.90
CA ASP A 217 22.17 22.78 -21.29
C ASP A 217 20.93 22.98 -20.39
N ARG A 218 20.63 22.01 -19.50
CA ARG A 218 19.44 22.02 -18.62
C ARG A 218 19.73 22.43 -17.17
N VAL A 219 20.86 23.09 -16.88
CA VAL A 219 21.19 23.54 -15.51
C VAL A 219 20.06 24.33 -14.85
N GLY A 220 19.42 25.25 -15.60
CA GLY A 220 18.29 26.05 -15.10
C GLY A 220 17.10 25.18 -14.71
N GLU A 221 16.67 24.29 -15.61
CA GLU A 221 15.57 23.35 -15.37
C GLU A 221 15.87 22.42 -14.18
N ILE A 222 17.11 21.91 -14.07
CA ILE A 222 17.51 21.03 -12.96
C ILE A 222 17.37 21.76 -11.63
N ARG A 223 17.79 23.03 -11.55
CA ARG A 223 17.66 23.84 -10.34
C ARG A 223 16.21 24.13 -9.99
N GLU A 224 15.40 24.48 -10.99
CA GLU A 224 13.97 24.75 -10.80
C GLU A 224 13.22 23.50 -10.30
N ASN A 225 13.53 22.34 -10.87
CA ASN A 225 12.87 21.07 -10.53
C ASN A 225 13.33 20.46 -9.20
N ALA A 226 14.39 20.98 -8.57
CA ALA A 226 14.76 20.59 -7.22
C ALA A 226 13.62 20.93 -6.24
N GLY A 227 13.18 19.93 -5.47
CA GLY A 227 12.05 20.05 -4.54
C GLY A 227 10.67 20.11 -5.23
N LEU A 228 10.56 19.85 -6.54
CA LEU A 228 9.27 19.92 -7.25
C LEU A 228 8.21 19.00 -6.63
N ASN A 229 8.55 17.75 -6.31
CA ASN A 229 7.60 16.81 -5.72
C ASN A 229 7.26 17.15 -4.27
N TYR A 230 8.15 17.83 -3.53
CA TYR A 230 7.82 18.41 -2.23
C TYR A 230 6.73 19.48 -2.37
N ARG A 231 6.89 20.40 -3.35
CA ARG A 231 5.89 21.45 -3.64
C ARG A 231 4.55 20.85 -4.10
N LEU A 232 4.56 19.94 -5.06
CA LEU A 232 3.35 19.27 -5.57
C LEU A 232 2.61 18.47 -4.49
N MET A 233 3.33 17.82 -3.57
CA MET A 233 2.74 17.17 -2.42
C MET A 233 1.98 18.16 -1.54
N ASN A 234 2.62 19.25 -1.14
CA ASN A 234 2.01 20.24 -0.25
C ASN A 234 0.83 20.96 -0.91
N GLU A 235 0.92 21.24 -2.21
CA GLU A 235 -0.18 21.80 -3.00
C GLU A 235 -1.40 20.87 -2.98
N ALA A 236 -1.22 19.59 -3.33
CA ALA A 236 -2.30 18.61 -3.33
C ALA A 236 -2.91 18.40 -1.93
N VAL A 237 -2.08 18.34 -0.89
CA VAL A 237 -2.57 18.21 0.50
C VAL A 237 -3.39 19.43 0.90
N LYS A 238 -2.91 20.65 0.62
CA LYS A 238 -3.64 21.88 0.95
C LYS A 238 -4.96 21.99 0.19
N GLU A 239 -4.98 21.60 -1.08
CA GLU A 239 -6.21 21.58 -1.89
C GLU A 239 -7.28 20.69 -1.24
N VAL A 240 -6.89 19.48 -0.79
CA VAL A 240 -7.80 18.57 -0.10
C VAL A 240 -8.25 19.11 1.25
N LEU A 241 -7.32 19.68 2.04
CA LEU A 241 -7.63 20.27 3.34
C LEU A 241 -8.56 21.50 3.24
N ALA A 242 -8.52 22.21 2.12
CA ALA A 242 -9.44 23.33 1.86
C ALA A 242 -10.85 22.87 1.47
N ASN A 243 -11.03 21.61 1.05
CA ASN A 243 -12.28 21.07 0.50
C ASN A 243 -12.70 19.75 1.19
N LEU A 244 -12.54 19.67 2.52
CA LEU A 244 -12.72 18.42 3.27
C LEU A 244 -14.11 17.78 3.13
N LYS A 245 -15.17 18.59 2.96
CA LYS A 245 -16.54 18.08 2.80
C LYS A 245 -16.70 17.26 1.52
N ASP A 246 -15.99 17.63 0.46
CA ASP A 246 -15.99 16.92 -0.83
C ASP A 246 -15.23 15.60 -0.74
N HIS A 247 -14.27 15.50 0.19
CA HIS A 247 -13.42 14.33 0.36
C HIS A 247 -13.88 13.38 1.47
N HIS A 248 -14.72 13.84 2.40
CA HIS A 248 -15.26 13.01 3.46
C HIS A 248 -16.69 13.45 3.84
N PRO A 249 -17.75 12.74 3.42
CA PRO A 249 -19.15 13.16 3.65
C PRO A 249 -19.53 13.34 5.13
N ALA A 250 -18.98 12.49 6.01
CA ALA A 250 -19.21 12.59 7.45
C ALA A 250 -18.31 13.64 8.15
N TYR A 251 -17.57 14.45 7.40
CA TYR A 251 -16.86 15.60 7.97
C TYR A 251 -17.87 16.60 8.53
N ASP A 252 -17.70 16.91 9.81
CA ASP A 252 -18.44 17.94 10.52
C ASP A 252 -17.55 19.19 10.65
N GLU A 253 -17.93 20.26 9.95
CA GLU A 253 -17.18 21.53 9.94
C GLU A 253 -17.11 22.17 11.33
N GLN A 254 -18.10 21.92 12.20
CA GLN A 254 -18.10 22.45 13.56
C GLN A 254 -17.08 21.71 14.44
N ALA A 255 -16.93 20.39 14.23
CA ALA A 255 -15.91 19.61 14.91
C ALA A 255 -14.49 19.91 14.37
N GLY A 256 -14.37 20.27 13.09
CA GLY A 256 -13.10 20.56 12.44
C GLY A 256 -12.26 19.29 12.22
N TYR A 257 -10.99 19.48 11.85
CA TYR A 257 -10.09 18.39 11.51
C TYR A 257 -8.74 18.50 12.23
N LYS A 258 -7.99 17.40 12.24
CA LYS A 258 -6.62 17.34 12.73
C LYS A 258 -5.74 16.51 11.78
N VAL A 259 -4.64 17.10 11.33
CA VAL A 259 -3.54 16.32 10.73
C VAL A 259 -2.92 15.46 11.83
N SER A 260 -3.23 14.17 11.78
CA SER A 260 -3.04 13.20 12.85
C SER A 260 -1.76 12.40 12.71
N GLY A 261 -1.16 12.39 11.52
CA GLY A 261 0.16 11.80 11.32
C GLY A 261 0.59 11.74 9.86
N PHE A 262 1.86 11.40 9.66
CA PHE A 262 2.49 11.33 8.35
C PHE A 262 3.24 10.00 8.21
N VAL A 263 3.04 9.30 7.09
CA VAL A 263 3.78 8.07 6.74
C VAL A 263 4.61 8.34 5.51
N TRP A 264 5.91 8.08 5.62
CA TRP A 264 6.87 8.22 4.53
C TRP A 264 7.40 6.86 4.10
N PHE A 265 7.29 6.53 2.81
CA PHE A 265 7.92 5.33 2.27
C PHE A 265 8.65 5.58 0.95
N GLN A 266 9.95 5.86 1.09
CA GLN A 266 10.85 6.18 0.00
C GLN A 266 12.28 5.82 0.41
N GLY A 267 13.19 5.66 -0.55
CA GLY A 267 14.63 5.56 -0.26
C GLY A 267 15.42 4.85 -1.36
N PHE A 268 14.77 4.02 -2.18
CA PHE A 268 15.45 3.18 -3.16
C PHE A 268 16.30 3.99 -4.14
N ASN A 269 15.82 5.14 -4.61
CA ASN A 269 16.56 5.93 -5.59
C ASN A 269 17.76 6.68 -5.01
N ASP A 270 17.73 7.03 -3.72
CA ASP A 270 18.85 7.70 -3.07
C ASP A 270 20.06 6.77 -2.88
N GLN A 271 19.87 5.44 -2.89
CA GLN A 271 20.95 4.49 -2.61
C GLN A 271 22.02 4.39 -3.72
N PHE A 272 21.72 4.87 -4.92
CA PHE A 272 22.56 4.66 -6.11
C PHE A 272 23.59 5.77 -6.35
N SER A 273 23.54 6.89 -5.60
CA SER A 273 24.53 7.96 -5.64
C SER A 273 25.11 8.18 -4.23
N PRO A 274 26.44 8.28 -4.07
CA PRO A 274 27.05 8.66 -2.81
C PRO A 274 26.49 9.97 -2.26
N GLU A 275 26.35 10.98 -3.11
CA GLU A 275 25.84 12.30 -2.72
C GLU A 275 24.40 12.23 -2.18
N PHE A 276 23.58 11.34 -2.75
CA PHE A 276 22.19 11.19 -2.34
C PHE A 276 22.08 10.35 -1.06
N ARG A 277 22.79 9.22 -0.99
CA ARG A 277 22.72 8.31 0.16
C ARG A 277 23.36 8.92 1.41
N ASP A 278 24.48 9.63 1.27
CA ASP A 278 25.24 10.16 2.40
C ASP A 278 24.50 11.38 3.02
N GLY A 279 23.69 12.09 2.23
CA GLY A 279 22.82 13.17 2.69
C GLY A 279 21.43 12.74 3.17
N TYR A 280 21.10 11.45 3.16
CA TYR A 280 19.72 11.00 3.40
C TYR A 280 19.23 11.34 4.81
N GLU A 281 20.04 11.14 5.84
CA GLU A 281 19.65 11.37 7.23
C GLU A 281 19.28 12.84 7.47
N SER A 282 20.16 13.76 7.08
CA SER A 282 19.93 15.20 7.26
C SER A 282 18.73 15.69 6.45
N ASN A 283 18.60 15.23 5.20
CA ASN A 283 17.42 15.52 4.39
C ASN A 283 16.13 14.99 5.02
N MET A 284 16.15 13.79 5.61
CA MET A 284 14.98 13.22 6.26
C MET A 284 14.59 14.00 7.53
N VAL A 285 15.57 14.38 8.35
CA VAL A 285 15.32 15.22 9.54
C VAL A 285 14.73 16.57 9.14
N ASN A 286 15.31 17.23 8.13
CA ASN A 286 14.82 18.50 7.59
C ASN A 286 13.41 18.37 6.99
N PHE A 287 13.15 17.29 6.24
CA PHE A 287 11.83 17.03 5.68
C PHE A 287 10.77 16.91 6.76
N ILE A 288 11.04 16.16 7.84
CA ILE A 288 10.09 16.01 8.96
C ILE A 288 9.81 17.36 9.61
N LYS A 289 10.86 18.17 9.87
CA LYS A 289 10.71 19.53 10.44
C LYS A 289 9.89 20.44 9.52
N ASP A 290 10.17 20.40 8.22
CA ASP A 290 9.52 21.26 7.25
C ASP A 290 8.05 20.88 7.07
N VAL A 291 7.69 19.60 6.97
CA VAL A 291 6.26 19.22 6.88
C VAL A 291 5.50 19.49 8.19
N ARG A 292 6.15 19.36 9.35
CA ARG A 292 5.54 19.75 10.64
C ARG A 292 5.24 21.25 10.68
N LYS A 293 6.17 22.07 10.19
CA LYS A 293 5.98 23.51 10.05
C LYS A 293 4.88 23.84 9.03
N GLU A 294 4.92 23.19 7.87
CA GLU A 294 3.97 23.38 6.77
C GLU A 294 2.52 23.19 7.21
N TYR A 295 2.27 22.16 8.02
CA TYR A 295 0.92 21.82 8.50
C TYR A 295 0.62 22.39 9.89
N GLY A 296 1.54 23.15 10.50
CA GLY A 296 1.34 23.73 11.83
C GLY A 296 1.22 22.70 12.96
N VAL A 297 1.81 21.51 12.80
CA VAL A 297 1.76 20.41 13.78
C VAL A 297 3.18 20.04 14.23
N PRO A 298 3.78 20.80 15.18
CA PRO A 298 5.20 20.63 15.56
C PRO A 298 5.53 19.25 16.15
N GLU A 299 4.55 18.60 16.78
CA GLU A 299 4.69 17.26 17.36
C GLU A 299 4.03 16.16 16.50
N MET A 300 3.84 16.40 15.19
CA MET A 300 3.13 15.46 14.31
C MET A 300 3.75 14.06 14.38
N PRO A 301 2.96 13.02 14.72
CA PRO A 301 3.37 11.63 14.63
C PRO A 301 3.88 11.32 13.22
N PHE A 302 5.05 10.69 13.13
CA PHE A 302 5.67 10.38 11.84
C PHE A 302 6.16 8.94 11.81
N VAL A 303 5.93 8.26 10.70
CA VAL A 303 6.42 6.90 10.46
C VAL A 303 7.30 6.88 9.22
N ILE A 304 8.50 6.31 9.34
CA ILE A 304 9.45 6.10 8.25
C ILE A 304 9.48 4.61 7.91
N GLY A 305 9.09 4.24 6.69
CA GLY A 305 9.32 2.89 6.18
C GLY A 305 10.79 2.69 5.81
N VAL A 306 11.49 1.83 6.54
CA VAL A 306 12.87 1.47 6.27
C VAL A 306 12.95 0.63 5.00
N LEU A 307 13.86 0.96 4.09
CA LEU A 307 14.04 0.25 2.83
C LEU A 307 14.46 -1.21 3.10
N GLY A 308 13.61 -2.14 2.68
CA GLY A 308 13.70 -3.56 3.01
C GLY A 308 13.89 -4.45 1.79
N THR A 309 14.24 -3.90 0.63
CA THR A 309 14.41 -4.67 -0.63
C THR A 309 15.53 -5.72 -0.52
N GLY A 310 16.45 -5.56 0.43
CA GLY A 310 17.46 -6.56 0.77
C GLY A 310 16.92 -7.82 1.45
N ARG A 311 15.63 -7.85 1.84
CA ARG A 311 14.87 -8.98 2.42
C ARG A 311 15.33 -9.50 3.79
N THR A 312 16.63 -9.51 4.06
CA THR A 312 17.19 -10.00 5.33
C THR A 312 17.75 -8.86 6.17
N ALA A 313 17.80 -9.07 7.48
CA ALA A 313 18.38 -8.11 8.41
C ALA A 313 19.82 -7.74 8.00
N ASP A 314 20.64 -8.74 7.66
CA ASP A 314 22.04 -8.53 7.25
C ASP A 314 22.16 -7.61 6.03
N LYS A 315 21.35 -7.85 4.99
CA LYS A 315 21.38 -7.03 3.76
C LYS A 315 20.84 -5.63 4.00
N VAL A 316 19.79 -5.49 4.80
CA VAL A 316 19.24 -4.18 5.16
C VAL A 316 20.22 -3.39 6.04
N ASN A 317 20.94 -4.07 6.94
CA ASN A 317 21.94 -3.43 7.80
C ASN A 317 23.22 -3.01 7.05
N GLN A 318 23.44 -3.49 5.84
CA GLN A 318 24.51 -3.03 4.94
C GLN A 318 24.07 -1.84 4.07
N ASN A 319 22.79 -1.51 4.03
CA ASN A 319 22.26 -0.45 3.19
C ASN A 319 22.33 0.91 3.91
N ALA A 320 23.15 1.84 3.38
CA ALA A 320 23.38 3.15 3.98
C ALA A 320 22.09 3.98 4.15
N VAL A 321 21.18 3.93 3.17
CA VAL A 321 19.88 4.64 3.26
C VAL A 321 19.02 4.05 4.39
N SER A 322 19.02 2.72 4.56
CA SER A 322 18.28 2.05 5.63
C SER A 322 18.81 2.43 7.03
N LEU A 323 20.13 2.55 7.15
CA LEU A 323 20.76 3.06 8.38
C LEU A 323 20.37 4.52 8.64
N ALA A 324 20.42 5.38 7.62
CA ALA A 324 20.05 6.79 7.70
C ALA A 324 18.57 6.99 8.07
N GLN A 325 17.66 6.16 7.56
CA GLN A 325 16.23 6.19 7.92
C GLN A 325 16.01 5.92 9.41
N ARG A 326 16.74 4.95 9.97
CA ARG A 326 16.69 4.65 11.41
C ARG A 326 17.32 5.76 12.24
N ALA A 327 18.43 6.31 11.78
CA ALA A 327 19.11 7.41 12.47
C ALA A 327 18.21 8.66 12.53
N ALA A 328 17.59 9.05 11.42
CA ALA A 328 16.63 10.14 11.38
C ALA A 328 15.44 9.90 12.33
N ALA A 329 14.90 8.68 12.40
CA ALA A 329 13.82 8.35 13.34
C ALA A 329 14.25 8.46 14.82
N LYS A 330 15.54 8.25 15.13
CA LYS A 330 16.10 8.32 16.49
C LYS A 330 16.53 9.72 16.91
N SER A 331 16.43 10.72 16.03
CA SER A 331 16.82 12.10 16.35
C SER A 331 16.10 12.59 17.61
N THR A 332 16.86 13.20 18.52
CA THR A 332 16.35 13.76 19.78
C THR A 332 15.39 14.92 19.57
N ASP A 333 15.48 15.59 18.41
CA ASP A 333 14.61 16.70 17.99
C ASP A 333 13.13 16.31 17.91
N PHE A 334 12.83 15.02 17.88
CA PHE A 334 11.48 14.52 17.69
C PHE A 334 10.83 13.95 18.95
N HIS A 335 11.51 13.97 20.09
CA HIS A 335 10.96 13.56 21.39
C HIS A 335 10.21 12.20 21.37
N GLY A 336 10.67 11.28 20.52
CA GLY A 336 10.09 9.94 20.36
C GLY A 336 8.78 9.86 19.57
N ARG A 337 8.35 10.94 18.88
CA ARG A 337 7.18 11.04 17.98
C ARG A 337 7.42 10.53 16.56
N VAL A 338 8.65 10.10 16.25
CA VAL A 338 9.03 9.50 14.97
C VAL A 338 9.42 8.05 15.19
N ARG A 339 8.94 7.14 14.34
CA ARG A 339 9.29 5.72 14.38
C ARG A 339 9.66 5.19 13.01
N SER A 340 10.63 4.28 12.98
CA SER A 340 10.98 3.50 11.80
C SER A 340 10.25 2.16 11.80
N VAL A 341 9.76 1.73 10.63
CA VAL A 341 9.13 0.42 10.41
C VAL A 341 9.98 -0.40 9.43
N GLU A 342 10.38 -1.58 9.86
CA GLU A 342 11.27 -2.48 9.12
C GLU A 342 10.51 -3.27 8.05
N SER A 343 10.44 -2.74 6.83
CA SER A 343 9.64 -3.38 5.76
C SER A 343 10.12 -4.78 5.38
N TYR A 344 11.38 -5.15 5.65
CA TYR A 344 11.87 -6.51 5.38
C TYR A 344 11.22 -7.58 6.28
N LEU A 345 10.72 -7.20 7.46
CA LEU A 345 9.98 -8.11 8.35
C LEU A 345 8.59 -8.46 7.80
N ASP A 346 8.05 -7.62 6.92
CA ASP A 346 6.75 -7.82 6.27
C ASP A 346 6.87 -8.50 4.89
N TYR A 347 8.09 -8.75 4.43
CA TYR A 347 8.37 -9.28 3.08
C TYR A 347 7.69 -10.64 2.85
N SER A 348 7.07 -10.82 1.67
CA SER A 348 6.49 -12.10 1.29
C SER A 348 7.54 -13.09 0.79
N ASN A 349 8.14 -13.84 1.71
CA ASN A 349 9.07 -14.92 1.37
C ASN A 349 8.41 -16.04 0.54
N TYR A 350 7.10 -16.24 0.72
CA TYR A 350 6.32 -17.16 -0.09
C TYR A 350 6.30 -16.73 -1.57
N SER A 351 5.94 -15.48 -1.84
CA SER A 351 5.93 -14.95 -3.22
C SER A 351 7.33 -14.96 -3.83
N HIS A 352 8.35 -14.73 -3.01
CA HIS A 352 9.74 -14.75 -3.46
C HIS A 352 10.19 -16.13 -3.89
N ALA A 353 9.87 -17.16 -3.10
CA ALA A 353 10.21 -18.54 -3.45
C ALA A 353 9.58 -18.95 -4.79
N VAL A 354 8.36 -18.47 -5.10
CA VAL A 354 7.75 -18.67 -6.42
C VAL A 354 8.49 -17.89 -7.51
N PHE A 355 8.83 -16.63 -7.26
CA PHE A 355 9.58 -15.80 -8.21
C PHE A 355 10.95 -16.41 -8.59
N GLU A 356 11.68 -16.95 -7.60
CA GLU A 356 13.01 -17.54 -7.75
C GLU A 356 13.03 -18.85 -8.55
N LYS A 357 11.89 -19.52 -8.74
CA LYS A 357 11.80 -20.69 -9.65
C LYS A 357 12.07 -20.31 -11.11
N GLY A 358 11.94 -19.03 -11.46
CA GLY A 358 11.96 -18.55 -12.85
C GLY A 358 10.57 -18.11 -13.28
N TRP A 359 10.16 -16.91 -12.85
CA TRP A 359 8.83 -16.37 -13.11
C TRP A 359 8.36 -16.38 -14.59
N PRO A 360 9.21 -16.30 -15.64
CA PRO A 360 8.72 -16.37 -17.02
C PRO A 360 8.16 -17.75 -17.38
N GLU A 361 8.80 -18.83 -16.91
CA GLU A 361 8.37 -20.21 -17.16
C GLU A 361 7.25 -20.63 -16.21
N HIS A 362 7.20 -20.00 -15.03
CA HIS A 362 6.19 -20.19 -13.98
C HIS A 362 5.23 -19.00 -13.89
N PHE A 363 4.80 -18.47 -15.04
CA PHE A 363 4.09 -17.20 -15.12
C PHE A 363 2.76 -17.20 -14.39
N TYR A 364 1.92 -18.21 -14.55
CA TYR A 364 0.62 -18.25 -13.89
C TYR A 364 0.76 -18.56 -12.39
N GLU A 365 1.71 -19.42 -12.00
CA GLU A 365 2.03 -19.63 -10.59
C GLU A 365 2.50 -18.32 -9.94
N TRP A 366 3.37 -17.57 -10.63
CA TRP A 366 3.82 -16.24 -10.20
C TRP A 366 2.69 -15.22 -10.15
N ASP A 367 1.87 -15.12 -11.20
CA ASP A 367 0.74 -14.18 -11.28
C ASP A 367 -0.29 -14.46 -10.18
N THR A 368 -0.33 -15.66 -9.58
CA THR A 368 -1.20 -15.96 -8.44
C THR A 368 -0.75 -15.21 -7.16
N VAL A 369 0.55 -14.99 -6.96
CA VAL A 369 1.12 -14.55 -5.67
C VAL A 369 1.87 -13.22 -5.73
N GLY A 370 2.20 -12.75 -6.92
CA GLY A 370 2.93 -11.50 -7.14
C GLY A 370 2.54 -10.84 -8.45
N SER A 371 3.00 -9.60 -8.63
CA SER A 371 2.61 -8.79 -9.80
C SER A 371 3.67 -7.78 -10.25
N ASP A 372 4.81 -7.69 -9.57
CA ASP A 372 5.92 -6.80 -9.94
C ASP A 372 7.28 -7.39 -9.51
N ARG A 373 8.37 -6.65 -9.69
CA ARG A 373 9.74 -7.09 -9.44
C ARG A 373 10.16 -6.94 -7.97
N PRO A 374 11.28 -7.57 -7.56
CA PRO A 374 11.76 -7.50 -6.17
C PRO A 374 11.97 -6.08 -5.63
N TYR A 375 12.33 -5.11 -6.48
CA TYR A 375 12.50 -3.70 -6.08
C TYR A 375 11.18 -3.01 -5.70
N HIS A 376 10.03 -3.56 -6.10
CA HIS A 376 8.68 -3.19 -5.66
C HIS A 376 8.06 -4.24 -4.74
N TYR A 377 8.91 -4.97 -4.00
CA TYR A 377 8.46 -6.01 -3.06
C TYR A 377 7.53 -7.03 -3.73
N LEU A 378 7.91 -7.43 -4.96
CA LEU A 378 7.22 -8.43 -5.77
C LEU A 378 5.82 -8.00 -6.24
N GLY A 379 5.38 -6.76 -5.98
CA GLY A 379 3.97 -6.40 -6.10
C GLY A 379 3.11 -7.40 -5.33
N SER A 380 3.55 -7.81 -4.13
CA SER A 380 2.85 -8.81 -3.31
C SER A 380 1.83 -8.15 -2.40
N GLY A 381 0.57 -8.52 -2.54
CA GLY A 381 -0.53 -8.06 -1.68
C GLY A 381 -0.29 -8.43 -0.22
N ALA A 382 0.25 -9.63 0.05
CA ALA A 382 0.65 -10.02 1.40
C ALA A 382 1.67 -9.07 2.03
N PHE A 383 2.66 -8.61 1.26
CA PHE A 383 3.62 -7.61 1.76
C PHE A 383 2.94 -6.28 2.07
N PHE A 384 2.18 -5.71 1.13
CA PHE A 384 1.58 -4.40 1.33
C PHE A 384 0.53 -4.38 2.42
N VAL A 385 -0.24 -5.48 2.58
CA VAL A 385 -1.20 -5.62 3.67
C VAL A 385 -0.49 -5.67 5.03
N ARG A 386 0.57 -6.47 5.18
CA ARG A 386 1.38 -6.49 6.40
C ARG A 386 2.02 -5.14 6.69
N LEU A 387 2.63 -4.51 5.68
CA LEU A 387 3.32 -3.24 5.84
C LEU A 387 2.38 -2.11 6.28
N GLY A 388 1.19 -2.00 5.68
CA GLY A 388 0.22 -0.97 6.08
C GLY A 388 -0.25 -1.16 7.53
N ASP A 389 -0.45 -2.39 7.99
CA ASP A 389 -0.71 -2.71 9.41
C ASP A 389 0.47 -2.33 10.32
N SER A 390 1.71 -2.63 9.91
CA SER A 390 2.91 -2.20 10.64
C SER A 390 2.99 -0.68 10.75
N PHE A 391 2.69 0.05 9.66
CA PHE A 391 2.62 1.51 9.69
C PHE A 391 1.51 2.02 10.62
N ALA A 392 0.32 1.41 10.60
CA ALA A 392 -0.79 1.81 11.47
C ALA A 392 -0.47 1.58 12.95
N LYS A 393 0.17 0.46 13.30
CA LYS A 393 0.66 0.17 14.65
C LYS A 393 1.68 1.20 15.11
N ALA A 394 2.72 1.44 14.31
CA ALA A 394 3.74 2.43 14.63
C ALA A 394 3.16 3.85 14.75
N MET A 395 2.22 4.20 13.87
CA MET A 395 1.53 5.50 13.91
C MET A 395 0.77 5.66 15.23
N HIS A 396 -0.03 4.67 15.61
CA HIS A 396 -0.80 4.69 16.86
C HIS A 396 0.10 4.80 18.09
N GLU A 397 1.25 4.11 18.10
CA GLU A 397 2.25 4.23 19.16
C GLU A 397 2.87 5.63 19.24
N CYS A 398 3.07 6.32 18.10
CA CYS A 398 3.54 7.71 18.08
C CYS A 398 2.46 8.70 18.54
N MET A 399 1.19 8.42 18.26
CA MET A 399 0.05 9.24 18.69
C MET A 399 -0.17 9.19 20.21
N SER A 400 0.22 8.08 20.86
CA SER A 400 -0.03 7.83 22.29
C SER A 400 1.06 8.35 23.24
N LYS A 401 2.18 8.84 22.69
CA LYS A 401 3.17 9.64 23.45
C LYS A 401 2.71 11.08 23.55
#